data_AF-A0AAE8SZK5-F1
#
_entry.id   AF-A0AAE8SZK5-F1
#
_cell.length_a   1.000
_cell.length_b   1.000
_cell.length_c   1.000
_cell.angle_alpha   90.00
_cell.angle_beta   90.00
_cell.angle_gamma   90.00
#
_symmetry.space_group_name_H-M   'P 1'
#
loop_
_entity.id
_entity.type
_entity.pdbx_description
1 polymer ?
#
loop_
_entity_poly.entity_id
_entity_poly.type
_entity_poly.pdbx_seq_one_letter_code
_entity_poly.pdbx_strand_id
1 'polypeptide(L)'
;MVAYFELSWGILSTICTANVLFGILVINILTLNRLTIIPVIISAAGAVANGLCYYVSYADNPVKNTTVASAFGDILWMVQEAGNSFYSYMILSRIIFDSELKVFKCLFWSFISTTVVTRILIAICRAQSIVDRSLSLQSKINGLHVGYFTSLALLECVSAFFLLRKFASVKRASLQASLRPTVFQHLMRNSEVRVATLALMGTTRAITYYFQPTVQSATSVPSQIDRWTSEPTVEAGAKEIIWHKKR
;
A
#
# COMPACT_ATOMS: atom_id res chain seq x y z
N MET A 1 4.65 -25.83 -8.65
CA MET A 1 3.75 -24.86 -9.31
C MET A 1 2.39 -24.77 -8.63
N VAL A 2 1.73 -25.90 -8.31
CA VAL A 2 0.44 -25.92 -7.57
C VAL A 2 0.51 -25.20 -6.21
N ALA A 3 1.57 -25.45 -5.42
CA ALA A 3 1.76 -24.79 -4.12
C ALA A 3 1.95 -23.25 -4.18
N TYR A 4 2.25 -22.66 -5.34
CA TYR A 4 2.39 -21.20 -5.46
C TYR A 4 1.04 -20.49 -5.34
N PHE A 5 0.01 -21.01 -6.03
CA PHE A 5 -1.32 -20.42 -6.07
C PHE A 5 -2.16 -20.74 -4.82
N GLU A 6 -1.76 -21.74 -4.04
CA GLU A 6 -2.37 -22.05 -2.74
C GLU A 6 -1.91 -21.11 -1.62
N LEU A 7 -0.85 -20.32 -1.88
CA LEU A 7 -0.28 -19.38 -0.92
C LEU A 7 -0.74 -17.96 -1.23
N SER A 8 -1.09 -17.21 -0.19
CA SER A 8 -1.55 -15.81 -0.31
C SER A 8 -0.56 -14.90 -1.06
N TRP A 9 0.73 -15.22 -1.03
CA TRP A 9 1.75 -14.50 -1.81
C TRP A 9 1.58 -14.68 -3.32
N GLY A 10 1.25 -15.89 -3.79
CA GLY A 10 1.01 -16.15 -5.21
C GLY A 10 -0.30 -15.53 -5.69
N ILE A 11 -1.34 -15.56 -4.85
CA ILE A 11 -2.59 -14.84 -5.11
C ILE A 11 -2.32 -13.34 -5.25
N LEU A 12 -1.64 -12.72 -4.29
CA LEU A 12 -1.36 -11.27 -4.31
C LEU A 12 -0.52 -10.86 -5.52
N SER A 13 0.50 -11.65 -5.84
CA SER A 13 1.33 -11.45 -7.05
C SER A 13 0.50 -11.52 -8.34
N THR A 14 -0.46 -12.44 -8.41
CA THR A 14 -1.35 -12.61 -9.57
C THR A 14 -2.30 -11.43 -9.73
N ILE A 15 -2.94 -10.97 -8.65
CA ILE A 15 -3.83 -9.80 -8.70
C ILE A 15 -3.02 -8.55 -9.11
N CYS A 16 -1.82 -8.36 -8.56
CA CYS A 16 -0.93 -7.27 -8.94
C CYS A 16 -0.56 -7.34 -10.43
N THR A 17 -0.28 -8.53 -10.95
CA THR A 17 0.00 -8.74 -12.38
C THR A 17 -1.21 -8.40 -13.24
N ALA A 18 -2.41 -8.82 -12.85
CA ALA A 18 -3.65 -8.45 -13.54
C ALA A 18 -3.84 -6.93 -13.58
N ASN A 19 -3.57 -6.23 -12.47
CA ASN A 19 -3.65 -4.76 -12.41
C ASN A 19 -2.65 -4.07 -13.34
N VAL A 20 -1.44 -4.62 -13.51
CA VAL A 20 -0.49 -4.12 -14.51
C VAL A 20 -1.09 -4.22 -15.91
N LEU A 21 -1.67 -5.37 -16.26
CA LEU A 21 -2.29 -5.58 -17.57
C LEU A 21 -3.48 -4.64 -17.80
N PHE A 22 -4.37 -4.49 -16.82
CA PHE A 22 -5.47 -3.52 -16.89
C PHE A 22 -4.96 -2.08 -17.00
N GLY A 23 -3.91 -1.73 -16.27
CA GLY A 23 -3.28 -0.43 -16.34
C GLY A 23 -2.70 -0.12 -17.71
N ILE A 24 -2.01 -1.09 -18.33
CA ILE A 24 -1.50 -0.97 -19.70
C ILE A 24 -2.65 -0.79 -20.70
N LEU A 25 -3.74 -1.55 -20.56
CA LEU A 25 -4.93 -1.37 -21.40
C LEU A 25 -5.54 0.04 -21.26
N VAL A 26 -5.63 0.56 -20.03
CA VAL A 26 -6.11 1.93 -19.80
C VAL A 26 -5.16 2.98 -20.34
N ILE A 27 -3.85 2.79 -20.24
CA ILE A 27 -2.83 3.68 -20.85
C ILE A 27 -2.91 3.64 -22.37
N ASN A 28 -3.30 2.53 -22.99
CA ASN A 28 -3.50 2.47 -24.44
C ASN A 28 -4.78 3.20 -24.90
N ILE A 29 -5.79 3.30 -24.03
CA ILE A 29 -7.05 4.00 -24.31
C ILE A 29 -6.96 5.49 -23.98
N LEU A 30 -6.23 5.84 -22.90
CA LEU A 30 -6.01 7.21 -22.44
C LEU A 30 -4.64 7.72 -22.90
N THR A 31 -4.36 9.01 -22.70
CA THR A 31 -2.99 9.51 -22.89
C THR A 31 -2.13 9.18 -21.67
N LEU A 32 -0.87 8.82 -21.90
CA LEU A 32 0.11 8.58 -20.84
C LEU A 32 0.32 9.87 -20.04
N ASN A 33 0.01 9.84 -18.75
CA ASN A 33 0.26 10.95 -17.84
C ASN A 33 0.77 10.41 -16.50
N ARG A 34 1.41 11.27 -15.70
CA ARG A 34 1.99 10.91 -14.40
C ARG A 34 0.98 10.27 -13.44
N LEU A 35 -0.30 10.61 -13.56
CA LEU A 35 -1.35 10.01 -12.72
C LEU A 35 -1.74 8.59 -13.17
N THR A 36 -1.69 8.29 -14.47
CA THR A 36 -2.09 6.97 -14.99
C THR A 36 -1.00 5.92 -14.85
N ILE A 37 0.28 6.32 -14.82
CA ILE A 37 1.40 5.38 -14.71
C ILE A 37 1.68 4.90 -13.27
N ILE A 38 1.34 5.68 -12.26
CA ILE A 38 1.66 5.36 -10.85
C ILE A 38 0.99 4.06 -10.38
N PRO A 39 -0.33 3.85 -10.59
CA PRO A 39 -0.97 2.59 -10.23
C PRO A 39 -0.35 1.36 -10.91
N VAL A 40 0.17 1.53 -12.14
CA VAL A 40 0.86 0.47 -12.89
C VAL A 40 2.21 0.14 -12.25
N ILE A 41 3.00 1.15 -11.89
CA ILE A 41 4.30 0.96 -11.22
C ILE A 41 4.11 0.29 -9.86
N ILE A 42 3.14 0.75 -9.07
CA ILE A 42 2.79 0.17 -7.76
C ILE A 42 2.40 -1.30 -7.92
N SER A 43 1.56 -1.60 -8.91
CA SER A 43 1.11 -2.96 -9.17
C SER A 43 2.25 -3.85 -9.65
N ALA A 44 3.14 -3.35 -10.50
CA ALA A 44 4.31 -4.10 -10.96
C ALA A 44 5.27 -4.40 -9.79
N ALA A 45 5.52 -3.40 -8.93
CA ALA A 45 6.33 -3.59 -7.73
C ALA A 45 5.70 -4.63 -6.79
N GLY A 46 4.37 -4.56 -6.59
CA GLY A 46 3.64 -5.56 -5.81
C GLY A 46 3.71 -6.97 -6.41
N ALA A 47 3.60 -7.11 -7.73
CA ALA A 47 3.68 -8.41 -8.39
C ALA A 47 5.03 -9.10 -8.11
N VAL A 48 6.12 -8.34 -8.28
CA VAL A 48 7.49 -8.84 -8.08
C VAL A 48 7.79 -9.04 -6.59
N ALA A 49 7.42 -8.10 -5.72
CA ALA A 49 7.64 -8.22 -4.27
C ALA A 49 7.01 -9.50 -3.71
N ASN A 50 5.75 -9.77 -4.07
CA ASN A 50 5.03 -10.95 -3.58
C ASN A 50 5.58 -12.26 -4.16
N GLY A 51 6.04 -12.24 -5.42
CA GLY A 51 6.77 -13.37 -6.02
C GLY A 51 8.10 -13.65 -5.31
N LEU A 52 8.85 -12.61 -4.94
CA LEU A 52 10.09 -12.73 -4.18
C LEU A 52 9.84 -13.22 -2.74
N CYS A 53 8.74 -12.82 -2.10
CA CYS A 53 8.35 -13.36 -0.79
C CYS A 53 8.09 -14.87 -0.85
N TYR A 54 7.45 -15.36 -1.92
CA TYR A 54 7.34 -16.80 -2.14
C TYR A 54 8.71 -17.46 -2.30
N TYR A 55 9.59 -16.87 -3.11
CA TYR A 55 10.95 -17.38 -3.33
C TYR A 55 11.75 -17.47 -2.02
N VAL A 56 11.59 -16.50 -1.12
CA VAL A 56 12.31 -16.42 0.17
C VAL A 56 11.74 -17.38 1.21
N SER A 57 10.42 -17.54 1.28
CA SER A 57 9.76 -18.26 2.38
C SER A 57 9.43 -19.72 2.07
N TYR A 58 9.36 -20.11 0.79
CA TYR A 58 8.82 -21.42 0.40
C TYR A 58 9.69 -22.21 -0.59
N ALA A 59 10.77 -21.62 -1.11
CA ALA A 59 11.70 -22.31 -1.99
C ALA A 59 13.05 -22.54 -1.30
N ASP A 60 13.55 -23.78 -1.35
CA ASP A 60 14.86 -24.16 -0.81
C ASP A 60 15.99 -23.62 -1.68
N ASN A 61 16.39 -22.38 -1.40
CA ASN A 61 17.45 -21.68 -2.13
C ASN A 61 18.68 -21.39 -1.24
N PRO A 62 19.87 -21.24 -1.84
CA PRO A 62 21.07 -20.82 -1.10
C PRO A 62 20.87 -19.50 -0.36
N VAL A 63 21.42 -19.39 0.85
CA VAL A 63 21.29 -18.21 1.74
C VAL A 63 21.56 -16.89 1.03
N LYS A 64 22.62 -16.83 0.21
CA LYS A 64 22.97 -15.62 -0.55
C LYS A 64 21.83 -15.14 -1.47
N ASN A 65 21.19 -16.07 -2.19
CA ASN A 65 20.10 -15.74 -3.11
C ASN A 65 18.84 -15.32 -2.33
N THR A 66 18.56 -16.00 -1.22
CA THR A 66 17.44 -15.68 -0.32
C THR A 66 17.60 -14.29 0.32
N THR A 67 18.79 -13.93 0.78
CA THR A 67 19.06 -12.60 1.35
C THR A 67 18.90 -11.50 0.30
N VAL A 68 19.43 -11.70 -0.92
CA VAL A 68 19.27 -10.73 -2.02
C VAL A 68 17.80 -10.59 -2.41
N ALA A 69 17.09 -11.71 -2.60
CA ALA A 69 15.66 -11.70 -2.92
C ALA A 69 14.83 -11.01 -1.83
N SER A 70 15.16 -11.21 -0.55
CA SER A 70 14.50 -10.52 0.57
C SER A 70 14.72 -9.01 0.51
N ALA A 71 15.95 -8.56 0.21
CA ALA A 71 16.25 -7.12 0.14
C ALA A 71 15.49 -6.44 -1.01
N PHE A 72 15.49 -7.03 -2.20
CA PHE A 72 14.69 -6.53 -3.32
C PHE A 72 13.18 -6.58 -3.03
N GLY A 73 12.73 -7.65 -2.37
CA GLY A 73 11.35 -7.78 -1.91
C GLY A 73 10.95 -6.61 -1.02
N ASP A 74 11.73 -6.30 0.02
CA ASP A 74 11.42 -5.21 0.95
C ASP A 74 11.39 -3.82 0.28
N ILE A 75 12.29 -3.57 -0.69
CA ILE A 75 12.28 -2.32 -1.49
C ILE A 75 11.00 -2.22 -2.32
N LEU A 76 10.65 -3.27 -3.06
CA LEU A 76 9.48 -3.26 -3.94
C LEU A 76 8.17 -3.23 -3.15
N TRP A 77 8.16 -3.83 -1.95
CA TRP A 77 7.02 -3.76 -1.06
C TRP A 77 6.81 -2.34 -0.52
N MET A 78 7.91 -1.61 -0.25
CA MET A 78 7.83 -0.19 0.10
C MET A 78 7.24 0.63 -1.05
N VAL A 79 7.62 0.36 -2.30
CA VAL A 79 7.03 1.00 -3.48
C VAL A 79 5.54 0.69 -3.59
N GLN A 80 5.14 -0.56 -3.35
CA GLN A 80 3.72 -0.97 -3.37
C GLN A 80 2.91 -0.22 -2.28
N GLU A 81 3.37 -0.24 -1.04
CA GLU A 81 2.59 0.24 0.10
C GLU A 81 2.61 1.77 0.24
N ALA A 82 3.77 2.41 0.08
CA ALA A 82 3.86 3.87 0.12
C ALA A 82 3.37 4.53 -1.18
N GLY A 83 3.42 3.81 -2.31
CA GLY A 83 3.01 4.33 -3.61
C GLY A 83 1.55 4.79 -3.65
N ASN A 84 0.66 4.08 -2.95
CA ASN A 84 -0.75 4.45 -2.86
C ASN A 84 -0.94 5.82 -2.18
N SER A 85 -0.19 6.07 -1.11
CA SER A 85 -0.17 7.37 -0.43
C SER A 85 0.47 8.46 -1.31
N PHE A 86 1.48 8.12 -2.12
CA PHE A 86 2.08 9.03 -3.10
C PHE A 86 1.10 9.44 -4.21
N TYR A 87 0.26 8.50 -4.67
CA TYR A 87 -0.80 8.81 -5.62
C TYR A 87 -1.78 9.85 -5.04
N SER A 88 -2.23 9.65 -3.80
CA SER A 88 -3.04 10.63 -3.06
C SER A 88 -2.32 11.98 -2.94
N TYR A 89 -1.05 11.99 -2.57
CA TYR A 89 -0.24 13.22 -2.49
C TYR A 89 -0.21 14.01 -3.80
N MET A 90 -0.05 13.33 -4.94
CA MET A 90 -0.01 13.99 -6.24
C MET A 90 -1.34 14.64 -6.62
N ILE A 91 -2.46 14.09 -6.19
CA ILE A 91 -3.78 14.69 -6.38
C ILE A 91 -3.94 15.88 -5.42
N LEU A 92 -3.70 15.67 -4.12
CA LEU A 92 -3.89 16.71 -3.10
C LEU A 92 -2.99 17.93 -3.33
N SER A 93 -1.75 17.71 -3.75
CA SER A 93 -0.80 18.80 -4.02
C SER A 93 -1.20 19.70 -5.19
N ARG A 94 -2.14 19.27 -6.04
CA ARG A 94 -2.72 20.08 -7.12
C ARG A 94 -4.03 20.77 -6.72
N ILE A 95 -4.69 20.31 -5.65
CA ILE A 95 -6.00 20.80 -5.22
C ILE A 95 -5.89 21.77 -4.02
N ILE A 96 -4.88 21.58 -3.17
CA ILE A 96 -4.66 22.40 -1.97
C ILE A 96 -3.67 23.52 -2.28
N PHE A 97 -4.00 24.74 -1.85
CA PHE A 97 -3.17 25.93 -2.01
C PHE A 97 -2.68 26.47 -0.65
N ASP A 98 -1.63 27.30 -0.70
CA ASP A 98 -1.13 28.14 0.40
C ASP A 98 -0.68 27.39 1.67
N SER A 99 -1.06 27.90 2.85
CA SER A 99 -0.59 27.43 4.16
C SER A 99 -1.04 26.00 4.46
N GLU A 100 -2.23 25.59 4.00
CA GLU A 100 -2.71 24.21 4.16
C GLU A 100 -1.82 23.22 3.40
N LEU A 101 -1.32 23.60 2.22
CA LEU A 101 -0.41 22.76 1.44
C LEU A 101 0.92 22.57 2.15
N LYS A 102 1.44 23.60 2.82
CA LYS A 102 2.69 23.51 3.60
C LYS A 102 2.54 22.53 4.77
N VAL A 103 1.45 22.64 5.53
CA VAL A 103 1.16 21.73 6.65
C VAL A 103 1.00 20.30 6.15
N PHE A 104 0.20 20.10 5.09
CA PHE A 104 0.02 18.77 4.50
C PHE A 104 1.35 18.16 4.03
N LYS A 105 2.18 18.92 3.29
CA LYS A 105 3.49 18.44 2.82
C LYS A 105 4.40 18.05 4.00
N CYS A 106 4.45 18.87 5.05
CA CYS A 106 5.27 18.59 6.22
C CYS A 106 4.85 17.28 6.90
N LEU A 107 3.55 17.13 7.19
CA LEU A 107 3.02 15.91 7.80
C LEU A 107 3.24 14.68 6.91
N PHE A 108 2.94 14.80 5.61
CA PHE A 108 3.10 13.72 4.65
C PHE A 108 4.54 13.21 4.59
N TRP A 109 5.51 14.12 4.42
CA TRP A 109 6.92 13.75 4.35
C TRP A 109 7.48 13.25 5.69
N SER A 110 6.97 13.76 6.82
CA SER A 110 7.33 13.23 8.14
C SER A 110 6.93 11.76 8.28
N PHE A 111 5.68 11.41 7.94
CA PHE A 111 5.22 10.02 7.99
C PHE A 111 5.94 9.13 6.98
N ILE A 112 6.16 9.60 5.74
CA ILE A 112 6.95 8.86 4.75
C ILE A 112 8.37 8.60 5.26
N SER A 113 9.04 9.58 5.86
CA SER A 113 10.37 9.41 6.43
C SER A 113 10.38 8.34 7.53
N THR A 114 9.41 8.38 8.45
CA THR A 114 9.27 7.37 9.50
C THR A 114 9.05 5.98 8.92
N THR A 115 8.18 5.86 7.91
CA THR A 115 7.88 4.61 7.20
C THR A 115 9.12 4.03 6.51
N VAL A 116 9.92 4.86 5.83
CA VAL A 116 11.17 4.47 5.16
C VAL A 116 12.21 3.99 6.17
N VAL A 117 12.44 4.76 7.25
CA VAL A 117 13.40 4.38 8.30
C VAL A 117 13.02 3.04 8.92
N THR A 118 11.74 2.87 9.26
CA THR A 118 11.24 1.62 9.85
C THR A 118 11.41 0.44 8.90
N ARG A 119 11.21 0.63 7.58
CA ARG A 119 11.45 -0.40 6.57
C ARG A 119 12.90 -0.79 6.41
N ILE A 120 13.82 0.17 6.44
CA ILE A 120 15.26 -0.11 6.40
C ILE A 120 15.66 -0.96 7.62
N LEU A 121 15.17 -0.62 8.81
CA LEU A 121 15.43 -1.40 10.03
C LEU A 121 14.88 -2.83 9.92
N ILE A 122 13.66 -3.00 9.40
CA ILE A 122 13.07 -4.33 9.15
C ILE A 122 13.94 -5.14 8.19
N ALA A 123 14.39 -4.54 7.09
CA ALA A 123 15.20 -5.21 6.08
C ALA A 123 16.56 -5.67 6.67
N ILE A 124 17.22 -4.83 7.47
CA ILE A 124 18.47 -5.16 8.16
C ILE A 124 18.25 -6.33 9.13
N CYS A 125 17.24 -6.25 10.00
CA CYS A 125 16.94 -7.31 10.96
C CYS A 125 16.58 -8.64 10.27
N ARG A 126 15.86 -8.57 9.15
CA ARG A 126 15.50 -9.76 8.37
C ARG A 126 16.72 -10.38 7.69
N ALA A 127 17.58 -9.56 7.09
CA ALA A 127 18.82 -10.04 6.49
C ALA A 127 19.71 -10.75 7.52
N GLN A 128 19.85 -10.17 8.72
CA GLN A 128 20.57 -10.77 9.84
C GLN A 128 19.94 -12.10 10.30
N SER A 129 18.61 -12.14 10.46
CA SER A 129 17.90 -13.38 10.85
C SER A 129 18.07 -14.52 9.84
N ILE A 130 18.10 -14.21 8.53
CA ILE A 130 18.35 -15.20 7.47
C ILE A 130 19.77 -15.76 7.54
N VAL A 131 20.76 -14.91 7.81
CA VAL A 131 22.18 -15.31 7.91
C VAL A 131 22.44 -16.10 9.19
N ASP A 132 21.94 -15.63 10.33
CA ASP A 132 22.19 -16.22 11.64
C ASP A 132 21.27 -17.43 11.96
N ARG A 133 20.27 -17.68 11.11
CA ARG A 133 19.21 -18.70 11.30
C ARG A 133 18.55 -18.65 12.69
N SER A 134 18.50 -17.47 13.31
CA SER A 134 18.00 -17.30 14.67
C SER A 134 16.70 -16.47 14.71
N LEU A 135 15.80 -16.87 15.62
CA LEU A 135 14.51 -16.20 15.85
C LEU A 135 14.59 -15.06 16.88
N SER A 136 15.79 -14.77 17.41
CA SER A 136 16.00 -13.79 18.48
C SER A 136 15.59 -12.37 18.10
N LEU A 137 15.64 -12.02 16.80
CA LEU A 137 15.23 -10.72 16.28
C LEU A 137 13.72 -10.64 15.93
N GLN A 138 12.98 -11.74 15.98
CA GLN A 138 11.58 -11.78 15.53
C GLN A 138 10.68 -10.82 16.30
N SER A 139 10.84 -10.72 17.62
CA SER A 139 10.06 -9.79 18.45
C SER A 139 10.32 -8.33 18.07
N LYS A 140 11.58 -7.97 17.76
CA LYS A 140 11.94 -6.63 17.28
C LYS A 140 11.35 -6.37 15.89
N ILE A 141 11.42 -7.34 14.97
CA ILE A 141 10.84 -7.25 13.63
C ILE A 141 9.33 -7.01 13.72
N ASN A 142 8.63 -7.75 14.57
CA ASN A 142 7.19 -7.57 14.78
C ASN A 142 6.85 -6.17 15.28
N GLY A 143 7.56 -5.67 16.30
CA GLY A 143 7.35 -4.31 16.82
C GLY A 143 7.58 -3.22 15.77
N LEU A 144 8.61 -3.39 14.93
CA LEU A 144 8.87 -2.49 13.80
C LEU A 144 7.75 -2.54 12.76
N HIS A 145 7.20 -3.72 12.44
CA HIS A 145 6.05 -3.84 11.54
C HIS A 145 4.81 -3.13 12.09
N VAL A 146 4.55 -3.22 13.40
CA VAL A 146 3.44 -2.47 14.03
C VAL A 146 3.61 -0.97 13.79
N GLY A 147 4.77 -0.40 14.13
CA GLY A 147 5.04 1.02 13.92
C GLY A 147 4.96 1.44 12.46
N TYR A 148 5.41 0.57 11.55
CA TYR A 148 5.32 0.77 10.11
C TYR A 148 3.86 0.86 9.62
N PHE A 149 3.02 -0.13 9.94
CA PHE A 149 1.62 -0.15 9.50
C PHE A 149 0.80 0.98 10.15
N THR A 150 1.08 1.30 11.43
CA THR A 150 0.46 2.46 12.08
C THR A 150 0.83 3.77 11.39
N SER A 151 2.11 3.95 11.00
CA SER A 151 2.55 5.16 10.29
C SER A 151 1.87 5.30 8.93
N LEU A 152 1.71 4.20 8.18
CA LEU A 152 0.95 4.20 6.93
C LEU A 152 -0.54 4.49 7.14
N ALA A 153 -1.17 3.91 8.16
CA ALA A 153 -2.58 4.18 8.47
C ALA A 153 -2.80 5.67 8.81
N LEU A 154 -1.90 6.26 9.61
CA LEU A 154 -1.95 7.69 9.93
C LEU A 154 -1.76 8.56 8.68
N LEU A 155 -0.84 8.18 7.78
CA LEU A 155 -0.61 8.88 6.52
C LEU A 155 -1.86 8.90 5.63
N GLU A 156 -2.56 7.76 5.54
CA GLU A 156 -3.84 7.67 4.82
C GLU A 156 -4.92 8.52 5.48
N CYS A 157 -5.05 8.49 6.81
CA CYS A 157 -5.99 9.34 7.54
C CYS A 157 -5.73 10.85 7.33
N VAL A 158 -4.47 11.27 7.35
CA VAL A 158 -4.09 12.67 7.09
C VAL A 158 -4.45 13.04 5.65
N SER A 159 -4.09 12.20 4.68
CA SER A 159 -4.41 12.45 3.27
C SER A 159 -5.91 12.52 3.02
N ALA A 160 -6.69 11.64 3.66
CA ALA A 160 -8.15 11.64 3.64
C ALA A 160 -8.75 12.94 4.17
N PHE A 161 -8.29 13.38 5.33
CA PHE A 161 -8.81 14.55 6.01
C PHE A 161 -8.70 15.80 5.13
N PHE A 162 -7.53 16.03 4.54
CA PHE A 162 -7.31 17.16 3.64
C PHE A 162 -8.14 17.06 2.37
N LEU A 163 -8.29 15.86 1.79
CA LEU A 163 -9.09 15.63 0.58
C LEU A 163 -10.58 15.89 0.83
N LEU A 164 -11.14 15.31 1.90
CA LEU A 164 -12.55 15.46 2.26
C LEU A 164 -12.88 16.89 2.64
N ARG A 165 -12.00 17.59 3.35
CA ARG A 165 -12.16 19.01 3.67
C ARG A 165 -12.23 19.87 2.40
N LYS A 166 -11.40 19.58 1.40
CA LYS A 166 -11.46 20.28 0.10
C LYS A 166 -12.73 19.94 -0.68
N PHE A 167 -13.12 18.67 -0.78
CA PHE A 167 -14.37 18.32 -1.45
C PHE A 167 -15.60 18.93 -0.76
N ALA A 168 -15.62 18.98 0.57
CA ALA A 168 -16.70 19.64 1.32
C ALA A 168 -16.74 21.16 1.04
N SER A 169 -15.59 21.82 1.00
CA SER A 169 -15.48 23.24 0.65
C SER A 169 -15.99 23.51 -0.78
N VAL A 170 -15.53 22.73 -1.76
CA VAL A 170 -15.95 22.88 -3.16
C VAL A 170 -17.43 22.53 -3.34
N LYS A 171 -17.95 21.52 -2.64
CA LYS A 171 -19.38 21.18 -2.62
C LYS A 171 -20.23 22.35 -2.11
N ARG A 172 -19.80 23.03 -1.04
CA ARG A 172 -20.48 24.21 -0.51
C ARG A 172 -20.46 25.37 -1.50
N ALA A 173 -19.32 25.64 -2.14
CA ALA A 173 -19.21 26.66 -3.18
C ALA A 173 -20.07 26.33 -4.42
N SER A 174 -20.13 25.06 -4.84
CA SER A 174 -20.98 24.59 -5.94
C SER A 174 -22.47 24.75 -5.65
N LEU A 175 -22.90 24.50 -4.40
CA LEU A 175 -24.27 24.74 -3.96
C LEU A 175 -24.62 26.23 -3.98
N GLN A 176 -23.69 27.09 -3.54
CA GLN A 176 -23.83 28.54 -3.61
C GLN A 176 -23.89 29.05 -5.07
N ALA A 177 -23.25 28.35 -6.00
CA ALA A 177 -23.26 28.64 -7.43
C ALA A 177 -24.38 27.92 -8.23
N SER A 178 -25.35 27.27 -7.56
CA SER A 178 -26.43 26.49 -8.20
C SER A 178 -25.99 25.38 -9.17
N LEU A 179 -24.75 24.90 -9.04
CA LEU A 179 -24.20 23.79 -9.82
C LEU A 179 -24.54 22.45 -9.16
N ARG A 180 -24.82 21.41 -9.97
CA ARG A 180 -25.20 20.07 -9.48
C ARG A 180 -24.09 19.48 -8.58
N PRO A 181 -24.31 19.31 -7.26
CA PRO A 181 -23.27 18.90 -6.32
C PRO A 181 -22.98 17.39 -6.34
N THR A 182 -23.66 16.62 -7.19
CA THR A 182 -23.68 15.15 -7.17
C THR A 182 -22.31 14.54 -7.41
N VAL A 183 -21.48 15.13 -8.27
CA VAL A 183 -20.12 14.63 -8.56
C VAL A 183 -19.23 14.68 -7.31
N PHE A 184 -19.19 15.80 -6.61
CA PHE A 184 -18.38 15.95 -5.39
C PHE A 184 -18.88 15.04 -4.26
N GLN A 185 -20.19 14.81 -4.17
CA GLN A 185 -20.75 13.87 -3.21
C GLN A 185 -20.31 12.42 -3.49
N HIS A 186 -20.28 12.00 -4.75
CA HIS A 186 -19.75 10.68 -5.12
C HIS A 186 -18.25 10.56 -4.83
N LEU A 187 -17.46 11.59 -5.16
CA LEU A 187 -16.02 11.62 -4.87
C LEU A 187 -15.73 11.57 -3.37
N MET A 188 -16.50 12.29 -2.55
CA MET A 188 -16.40 12.22 -1.09
C MET A 188 -16.70 10.81 -0.58
N ARG A 189 -17.83 10.21 -0.99
CA ARG A 189 -18.22 8.87 -0.53
C ARG A 189 -17.19 7.80 -0.92
N ASN A 190 -16.64 7.88 -2.13
CA ASN A 190 -15.58 6.96 -2.57
C ASN A 190 -14.29 7.15 -1.75
N SER A 191 -13.93 8.40 -1.43
CA SER A 191 -12.76 8.70 -0.60
C SER A 191 -12.95 8.23 0.84
N GLU A 192 -14.14 8.41 1.41
CA GLU A 192 -14.51 7.89 2.74
C GLU A 192 -14.39 6.37 2.79
N VAL A 193 -14.95 5.66 1.80
CA VAL A 193 -14.87 4.19 1.72
C VAL A 193 -13.41 3.76 1.59
N ARG A 194 -12.64 4.35 0.68
CA ARG A 194 -11.22 4.02 0.48
C ARG A 194 -10.42 4.15 1.78
N VAL A 195 -10.62 5.24 2.50
CA VAL A 195 -9.89 5.54 3.74
C VAL A 195 -10.33 4.61 4.85
N ALA A 196 -11.63 4.34 4.98
CA ALA A 196 -12.13 3.37 5.94
C ALA A 196 -11.54 1.97 5.69
N THR A 197 -11.45 1.54 4.42
CA THR A 197 -10.84 0.24 4.08
C THR A 197 -9.34 0.25 4.35
N LEU A 198 -8.59 1.28 3.91
CA LEU A 198 -7.14 1.35 4.11
C LEU A 198 -6.75 1.48 5.59
N ALA A 199 -7.48 2.27 6.37
CA ALA A 199 -7.25 2.42 7.81
C ALA A 199 -7.62 1.14 8.58
N LEU A 200 -8.73 0.49 8.23
CA LEU A 200 -9.08 -0.81 8.80
C LEU A 200 -8.00 -1.85 8.49
N MET A 201 -7.53 -1.90 7.25
CA MET A 201 -6.45 -2.82 6.86
C MET A 201 -5.15 -2.53 7.61
N GLY A 202 -4.69 -1.27 7.65
CA GLY A 202 -3.48 -0.90 8.39
C GLY A 202 -3.58 -1.23 9.89
N THR A 203 -4.74 -1.02 10.50
CA THR A 203 -4.99 -1.36 11.91
C THR A 203 -5.01 -2.87 12.11
N THR A 204 -5.68 -3.63 11.25
CA THR A 204 -5.70 -5.10 11.35
C THR A 204 -4.31 -5.68 11.16
N ARG A 205 -3.52 -5.17 10.21
CA ARG A 205 -2.12 -5.59 10.02
C ARG A 205 -1.22 -5.25 11.21
N ALA A 206 -1.41 -4.08 11.82
CA ALA A 206 -0.71 -3.73 13.06
C ALA A 206 -1.06 -4.72 14.20
N ILE A 207 -2.33 -5.07 14.35
CA ILE A 207 -2.78 -6.03 15.38
C ILE A 207 -2.23 -7.43 15.10
N THR A 208 -2.33 -7.92 13.86
CA THR A 208 -1.88 -9.29 13.52
C THR A 208 -0.38 -9.46 13.69
N TYR A 209 0.45 -8.48 13.31
CA TYR A 209 1.89 -8.53 13.53
C TYR A 209 2.29 -8.52 15.00
N TYR A 210 1.52 -7.84 15.86
CA TYR A 210 1.73 -7.89 17.31
C TYR A 210 1.58 -9.32 17.86
N PHE A 211 0.66 -10.10 17.30
CA PHE A 211 0.36 -11.47 17.73
C PHE A 211 1.06 -12.57 16.92
N GLN A 212 1.95 -12.26 15.98
CA GLN A 212 2.62 -13.28 15.15
C GLN A 212 3.81 -13.94 15.87
N PRO A 213 3.79 -15.26 16.12
CA PRO A 213 4.86 -15.94 16.84
C PRO A 213 6.07 -16.34 15.97
N THR A 214 5.97 -16.33 14.63
CA THR A 214 7.02 -16.86 13.73
C THR A 214 7.18 -16.08 12.41
N VAL A 215 8.38 -16.17 11.82
CA VAL A 215 8.81 -15.57 10.53
C VAL A 215 7.80 -15.90 9.42
N GLN A 216 7.05 -14.90 8.95
CA GLN A 216 6.35 -14.74 7.64
C GLN A 216 5.73 -15.98 6.94
N SER A 217 5.57 -17.10 7.64
CA SER A 217 4.99 -18.36 7.21
C SER A 217 3.61 -18.49 7.84
N ALA A 218 2.62 -18.96 7.08
CA ALA A 218 1.23 -19.06 7.52
C ALA A 218 0.98 -20.21 8.51
N THR A 219 1.80 -20.31 9.56
CA THR A 219 1.69 -21.37 10.57
C THR A 219 0.77 -20.98 11.72
N SER A 220 0.29 -19.73 11.79
CA SER A 220 -0.57 -19.23 12.87
C SER A 220 -1.80 -18.44 12.36
N VAL A 221 -2.90 -18.44 13.11
CA VAL A 221 -4.14 -17.72 12.76
C VAL A 221 -3.90 -16.21 12.49
N PRO A 222 -3.09 -15.47 13.29
CA PRO A 222 -2.77 -14.06 12.99
C PRO A 222 -2.03 -13.86 11.67
N SER A 223 -1.16 -14.81 11.28
CA SER A 223 -0.45 -14.75 9.99
C SER A 223 -1.35 -14.98 8.78
N GLN A 224 -2.42 -15.76 8.94
CA GLN A 224 -3.42 -15.97 7.89
C GLN A 224 -4.34 -14.74 7.74
N ILE A 225 -4.71 -14.09 8.84
CA ILE A 225 -5.51 -12.86 8.83
C ILE A 225 -4.73 -11.68 8.23
N ASP A 226 -3.44 -11.51 8.55
CA ASP A 226 -2.58 -10.48 7.92
C ASP A 226 -2.57 -10.64 6.40
N ARG A 227 -2.44 -11.88 5.92
CA ARG A 227 -2.46 -12.18 4.49
C ARG A 227 -3.82 -11.90 3.84
N TRP A 228 -4.93 -12.27 4.49
CA TRP A 228 -6.27 -11.95 3.98
C TRP A 228 -6.50 -10.44 3.89
N THR A 229 -6.02 -9.66 4.87
CA THR A 229 -6.13 -8.19 4.82
C THR A 229 -5.21 -7.51 3.81
N SER A 230 -4.24 -8.24 3.23
CA SER A 230 -3.42 -7.72 2.13
C SER A 230 -4.12 -7.80 0.77
N GLU A 231 -5.07 -8.73 0.59
CA GLU A 231 -5.79 -9.00 -0.67
C GLU A 231 -6.65 -7.81 -1.19
N PRO A 232 -7.39 -7.06 -0.35
CA PRO A 232 -8.21 -5.94 -0.80
C PRO A 232 -7.39 -4.70 -1.19
N THR A 233 -6.10 -4.60 -0.80
CA THR A 233 -5.24 -3.46 -1.21
C THR A 233 -5.00 -3.44 -2.71
N VAL A 234 -4.99 -4.62 -3.35
CA VAL A 234 -4.80 -4.77 -4.79
C VAL A 234 -6.12 -4.55 -5.54
N GLU A 235 -7.24 -4.96 -4.97
CA GLU A 235 -8.58 -4.71 -5.53
C GLU A 235 -8.99 -3.23 -5.45
N ALA A 236 -8.60 -2.52 -4.39
CA ALA A 236 -8.81 -1.08 -4.24
C ALA A 236 -8.02 -0.26 -5.28
N GLY A 237 -6.79 -0.69 -5.61
CA GLY A 237 -6.02 -0.12 -6.73
C GLY A 237 -6.62 -0.44 -8.10
N ALA A 238 -7.25 -1.62 -8.26
CA ALA A 238 -7.93 -2.03 -9.50
C ALA A 238 -9.20 -1.22 -9.78
N LYS A 239 -9.97 -0.90 -8.74
CA LYS A 239 -11.22 -0.11 -8.85
C LYS A 239 -10.96 1.36 -9.22
N GLU A 240 -9.76 1.88 -8.99
CA GLU A 240 -9.35 3.22 -9.41
C GLU A 240 -9.11 3.33 -10.93
N ILE A 241 -8.76 2.22 -11.59
CA ILE A 241 -8.47 2.16 -13.04
C ILE A 241 -9.77 2.19 -13.87
N ILE A 242 -10.89 1.70 -13.34
CA ILE A 242 -12.13 1.51 -14.09
C ILE A 242 -13.08 2.73 -14.04
N TRP A 243 -12.87 3.67 -13.12
CA TRP A 243 -13.84 4.76 -12.88
C TRP A 243 -13.71 6.00 -13.78
N HIS A 244 -12.77 6.04 -14.72
CA HIS A 244 -12.65 7.16 -15.67
C HIS A 244 -13.56 7.09 -16.89
N LYS A 245 -14.51 6.13 -16.97
CA LYS A 245 -15.48 6.07 -18.07
C LYS A 245 -16.93 6.16 -17.61
N LYS A 246 -17.34 7.38 -17.25
CA LYS A 246 -18.71 7.87 -17.50
C LYS A 246 -18.76 9.40 -17.40
N ARG A 247 -18.19 10.05 -18.40
CA ARG A 247 -18.72 11.24 -19.06
C ARG A 247 -17.90 11.51 -20.32
#